data_AF-A0A7C3FPE4-F1
#
_entry.id   AF-A0A7C3FPE4-F1
#
_cell.length_a   1.000
_cell.length_b   1.000
_cell.length_c   1.000
_cell.angle_alpha   90.00
_cell.angle_beta   90.00
_cell.angle_gamma   90.00
#
_symmetry.space_group_name_H-M   'P 1'
#
loop_
_entity.id
_entity.type
_entity.pdbx_description
1 polymer ?
#
loop_
_entity_poly.entity_id
_entity_poly.type
_entity_poly.pdbx_seq_one_letter_code
_entity_poly.pdbx_strand_id
1 'polypeptide(L)'
;MAKTKDPFEELRKQPYPLFVAPKAYSFDLNEDMVKMLREEFNADVVSSKLFEAIEGKKKAEIADVAGALFKELGQAWMQKTIQLGEEYSDRTIEIVFESVDRQGNQFMVFPHVPQRFIEIAYLGT
;
A
#
# COMPACT_ATOMS: atom_id res chain seq x y z
N MET A 1 -36.61 -17.48 -27.06
CA MET A 1 -36.00 -16.89 -25.84
C MET A 1 -35.55 -15.47 -26.20
N ALA A 2 -36.16 -14.45 -25.58
CA ALA A 2 -35.79 -13.06 -25.84
C ALA A 2 -34.35 -12.83 -25.33
N LYS A 3 -33.46 -12.34 -26.19
CA LYS A 3 -32.12 -11.91 -25.77
C LYS A 3 -32.31 -10.72 -24.83
N THR A 4 -32.08 -10.94 -23.54
CA THR A 4 -32.04 -9.86 -22.55
C THR A 4 -31.00 -8.85 -23.02
N LYS A 5 -31.41 -7.59 -23.23
CA LYS A 5 -30.47 -6.51 -23.59
C LYS A 5 -29.39 -6.46 -22.53
N ASP A 6 -28.13 -6.54 -22.94
CA ASP A 6 -26.99 -6.37 -22.05
C ASP A 6 -27.01 -4.93 -21.52
N PRO A 7 -27.25 -4.71 -20.22
CA PRO A 7 -27.39 -3.36 -19.66
C PRO A 7 -26.10 -2.53 -19.72
N PHE A 8 -24.96 -3.16 -20.07
CA PHE A 8 -23.66 -2.50 -20.15
C PHE A 8 -23.16 -2.30 -21.59
N GLU A 9 -23.94 -2.67 -22.61
CA GLU A 9 -23.51 -2.59 -24.01
C GLU A 9 -23.17 -1.15 -24.43
N GLU A 10 -23.96 -0.18 -23.97
CA GLU A 10 -23.74 1.24 -24.26
C GLU A 10 -22.53 1.80 -23.50
N LEU A 11 -22.29 1.35 -22.26
CA LEU A 11 -21.14 1.76 -21.44
C LEU A 11 -19.81 1.31 -22.07
N ARG A 12 -19.75 0.10 -22.63
CA ARG A 12 -18.51 -0.40 -23.28
C ARG A 12 -18.14 0.34 -24.58
N LYS A 13 -19.09 1.03 -25.20
CA LYS A 13 -18.89 1.74 -26.48
C LYS A 13 -18.53 3.22 -26.30
N GLN A 14 -18.59 3.75 -25.08
CA GLN A 14 -18.25 5.15 -24.84
C GLN A 14 -16.72 5.36 -24.89
N PRO A 15 -16.24 6.42 -25.56
CA PRO A 15 -14.83 6.79 -25.51
C PRO A 15 -14.48 7.21 -24.07
N TYR A 16 -13.40 6.66 -23.54
CA TYR A 16 -12.90 6.97 -22.19
C TYR A 16 -11.40 7.25 -22.24
N PRO A 17 -10.87 8.07 -21.31
CA PRO A 17 -9.45 8.22 -21.16
C PRO A 17 -8.87 6.89 -20.68
N LEU A 18 -8.19 6.18 -21.58
CA LEU A 18 -7.37 5.04 -21.21
C LEU A 18 -6.25 5.57 -20.30
N PHE A 19 -6.09 5.00 -19.11
CA PHE A 19 -4.89 5.26 -18.32
C PHE A 19 -3.69 4.75 -19.13
N VAL A 20 -2.83 5.66 -19.54
CA VAL A 20 -1.56 5.34 -20.17
C VAL A 20 -0.51 5.44 -19.09
N ALA A 21 0.05 4.30 -18.69
CA ALA A 21 1.09 4.30 -17.70
C ALA A 21 2.24 5.21 -18.17
N PRO A 22 2.75 6.10 -17.29
CA PRO A 22 3.78 7.07 -17.65
C PRO A 22 5.12 6.40 -17.97
N LYS A 23 5.27 5.10 -17.67
CA LYS A 23 6.48 4.28 -17.85
C LYS A 23 6.08 2.87 -18.31
N ALA A 24 7.05 2.12 -18.82
CA ALA A 24 6.85 0.70 -19.14
C ALA A 24 6.41 -0.07 -17.89
N TYR A 25 5.51 -1.03 -18.06
CA TYR A 25 4.97 -1.80 -16.95
C TYR A 25 6.08 -2.55 -16.20
N SER A 26 6.15 -2.33 -14.89
CA SER A 26 6.92 -3.14 -13.95
C SER A 26 5.95 -3.97 -13.11
N PHE A 27 6.19 -5.26 -13.02
CA PHE A 27 5.46 -6.15 -12.11
C PHE A 27 6.20 -6.34 -10.78
N ASP A 28 7.46 -5.91 -10.73
CA ASP A 28 8.27 -5.91 -9.52
C ASP A 28 8.05 -4.62 -8.74
N LEU A 29 8.20 -4.70 -7.41
CA LEU A 29 8.26 -3.53 -6.56
C LEU A 29 9.46 -2.67 -6.97
N ASN A 30 9.25 -1.36 -6.99
CA ASN A 30 10.33 -0.44 -7.28
C ASN A 30 11.46 -0.59 -6.23
N GLU A 31 12.69 -0.78 -6.69
CA GLU A 31 13.84 -1.02 -5.82
C GLU A 31 14.16 0.17 -4.91
N ASP A 32 13.99 1.40 -5.40
CA ASP A 32 14.23 2.61 -4.60
C ASP A 32 13.19 2.73 -3.48
N MET A 33 11.91 2.45 -3.77
CA MET A 33 10.87 2.35 -2.76
C MET A 33 11.21 1.31 -1.69
N VAL A 34 11.58 0.09 -2.12
CA VAL A 34 11.95 -0.99 -1.17
C VAL A 34 13.13 -0.55 -0.32
N LYS A 35 14.16 0.05 -0.93
CA LYS A 35 15.33 0.55 -0.21
C LYS A 35 14.95 1.60 0.84
N MET A 36 14.14 2.60 0.48
CA MET A 36 13.68 3.63 1.41
C MET A 36 12.87 3.05 2.58
N LEU A 37 11.99 2.08 2.31
CA LEU A 37 11.23 1.40 3.38
C LEU A 37 12.16 0.60 4.31
N ARG A 38 13.16 -0.12 3.77
CA ARG A 38 14.14 -0.86 4.59
C ARG A 38 14.99 0.07 5.45
N GLU A 39 15.46 1.18 4.89
CA GLU A 39 16.29 2.15 5.61
C GLU A 39 15.57 2.74 6.83
N GLU A 40 14.24 2.86 6.79
CA GLU A 40 13.45 3.46 7.87
C GLU A 40 12.83 2.44 8.84
N PHE A 41 12.48 1.24 8.35
CA PHE A 41 11.59 0.30 9.04
C PHE A 41 12.10 -1.15 9.11
N ASN A 42 13.32 -1.46 8.68
CA ASN A 42 13.85 -2.82 8.85
C ASN A 42 14.01 -3.20 10.35
N ALA A 43 14.18 -4.50 10.61
CA ALA A 43 14.28 -5.03 11.97
C ALA A 43 15.44 -4.43 12.79
N ASP A 44 16.58 -4.14 12.15
CA ASP A 44 17.75 -3.57 12.83
C ASP A 44 17.50 -2.12 13.28
N VAL A 45 16.86 -1.32 12.43
CA VAL A 45 16.48 0.06 12.74
C VAL A 45 15.41 0.10 13.84
N VAL A 46 14.39 -0.75 13.73
CA VAL A 46 13.31 -0.83 14.73
C VAL A 46 13.84 -1.29 16.08
N SER A 47 14.69 -2.32 16.11
CA SER A 47 15.29 -2.82 17.36
C SER A 47 16.23 -1.79 17.99
N SER A 48 17.00 -1.05 17.19
CA SER A 48 17.86 0.04 17.67
C SER A 48 17.02 1.16 18.32
N LYS A 49 15.96 1.63 17.64
CA LYS A 49 15.02 2.63 18.18
C LYS A 49 14.36 2.15 19.48
N LEU A 50 13.98 0.86 19.54
CA LEU A 50 13.41 0.29 20.75
C LEU A 50 14.43 0.27 21.90
N PHE A 51 15.66 -0.16 21.64
CA PHE A 51 16.72 -0.19 22.63
C PHE A 51 16.98 1.20 23.22
N GLU A 52 17.13 2.20 22.35
CA GLU A 52 17.31 3.60 22.74
C GLU A 52 16.13 4.13 23.58
N ALA A 53 14.90 3.79 23.20
CA ALA A 53 13.71 4.26 23.91
C ALA A 53 13.58 3.69 25.32
N ILE A 54 13.99 2.43 25.53
CA ILE A 54 13.89 1.74 26.82
C ILE A 54 15.13 1.89 27.70
N GLU A 55 16.23 2.43 27.16
CA GLU A 55 17.47 2.61 27.90
C GLU A 55 17.26 3.51 29.13
N GLY A 56 17.74 3.04 30.29
CA GLY A 56 17.59 3.76 31.56
C GLY A 56 16.16 3.81 32.13
N LYS A 57 15.16 3.19 31.47
CA LYS A 57 13.78 3.12 31.98
C LYS A 57 13.62 2.04 33.04
N LYS A 58 12.68 2.26 33.96
CA LYS A 58 12.33 1.23 34.96
C LYS A 58 11.52 0.13 34.29
N LYS A 59 11.65 -1.10 34.77
CA LYS A 59 10.89 -2.26 34.25
C LYS A 59 9.37 -2.02 34.15
N ALA A 60 8.80 -1.28 35.09
CA ALA A 60 7.37 -0.95 35.10
C ALA A 60 6.96 0.02 33.97
N GLU A 61 7.89 0.82 33.44
CA GLU A 61 7.64 1.84 32.42
C GLU A 61 7.95 1.31 30.99
N ILE A 62 8.71 0.21 30.87
CA ILE A 62 9.14 -0.34 29.58
C ILE A 62 7.95 -0.68 28.68
N ALA A 63 6.91 -1.31 29.23
CA ALA A 63 5.74 -1.73 28.44
C ALA A 63 5.02 -0.52 27.83
N ASP A 64 4.84 0.54 28.61
CA ASP A 64 4.17 1.76 28.14
C ASP A 64 5.00 2.50 27.09
N VAL A 65 6.31 2.61 27.31
CA VAL A 65 7.26 3.25 26.37
C VAL A 65 7.32 2.47 25.06
N ALA A 66 7.48 1.15 25.13
CA ALA A 66 7.52 0.30 23.94
C ALA A 66 6.18 0.32 23.19
N GLY A 67 5.06 0.28 23.91
CA GLY A 67 3.73 0.35 23.32
C GLY A 67 3.49 1.67 22.57
N ALA A 68 3.90 2.80 23.15
CA ALA A 68 3.84 4.10 22.50
C ALA A 68 4.71 4.14 21.23
N LEU A 69 5.96 3.65 21.32
CA LEU A 69 6.89 3.58 20.20
C LEU A 69 6.32 2.76 19.04
N PHE A 70 5.86 1.52 19.30
CA PHE A 70 5.33 0.67 18.23
C PHE A 70 4.05 1.21 17.60
N LYS A 71 3.22 1.92 18.36
CA LYS A 71 2.04 2.59 17.80
C LYS A 71 2.44 3.69 16.82
N GLU A 72 3.41 4.53 17.20
CA GLU A 72 3.93 5.59 16.33
C GLU A 72 4.63 5.01 15.10
N LEU A 73 5.52 4.03 15.29
CA LEU A 73 6.22 3.35 14.20
C LEU A 73 5.26 2.68 13.22
N GLY A 74 4.24 1.96 13.71
CA GLY A 74 3.25 1.30 12.86
C GLY A 74 2.44 2.30 12.03
N GLN A 75 2.06 3.44 12.62
CA GLN A 75 1.37 4.51 11.90
C GLN A 75 2.26 5.15 10.83
N ALA A 76 3.50 5.50 11.19
CA ALA A 76 4.46 6.09 10.27
C ALA A 76 4.80 5.14 9.12
N TRP A 77 4.97 3.84 9.42
CA TRP A 77 5.27 2.80 8.44
C TRP A 77 4.17 2.66 7.39
N MET A 78 2.90 2.58 7.82
CA MET A 78 1.79 2.49 6.88
C MET A 78 1.60 3.77 6.07
N GLN A 79 1.76 4.94 6.69
CA GLN A 79 1.69 6.22 5.96
C GLN A 79 2.75 6.31 4.88
N LYS A 80 4.01 5.97 5.22
CA LYS A 80 5.12 5.97 4.26
C LYS A 80 4.91 4.94 3.15
N THR A 81 4.41 3.75 3.50
CA THR A 81 4.13 2.69 2.52
C THR A 81 3.06 3.09 1.53
N ILE A 82 1.99 3.75 1.99
CA ILE A 82 0.93 4.27 1.10
C ILE A 82 1.52 5.35 0.18
N GLN A 83 2.22 6.34 0.76
CA GLN A 83 2.85 7.41 0.00
C GLN A 83 3.75 6.85 -1.12
N LEU A 84 4.70 5.97 -0.75
CA LEU A 84 5.64 5.41 -1.71
C LEU A 84 4.97 4.45 -2.69
N GLY A 85 3.98 3.67 -2.26
CA GLY A 85 3.23 2.77 -3.15
C GLY A 85 2.41 3.53 -4.21
N GLU A 86 1.98 4.76 -3.90
CA GLU A 86 1.34 5.66 -4.87
C GLU A 86 2.36 6.33 -5.79
N GLU A 87 3.49 6.83 -5.24
CA GLU A 87 4.56 7.48 -6.02
C GLU A 87 5.28 6.50 -6.96
N TYR A 88 5.42 5.24 -6.53
CA TYR A 88 6.13 4.17 -7.23
C TYR A 88 5.17 3.03 -7.58
N SER A 89 4.07 3.38 -8.26
CA SER A 89 3.05 2.42 -8.66
C SER A 89 3.61 1.31 -9.55
N ASP A 90 3.30 0.07 -9.19
CA ASP A 90 3.55 -1.10 -10.02
C ASP A 90 2.30 -1.48 -10.82
N ARG A 91 2.46 -2.37 -11.81
CA ARG A 91 1.33 -2.76 -12.66
C ARG A 91 0.19 -3.42 -11.88
N THR A 92 0.48 -4.06 -10.73
CA THR A 92 -0.55 -4.67 -9.89
C THR A 92 -1.50 -3.62 -9.33
N ILE A 93 -1.01 -2.55 -8.72
CA ILE A 93 -1.88 -1.50 -8.16
C ILE A 93 -2.58 -0.71 -9.27
N GLU A 94 -1.92 -0.47 -10.40
CA GLU A 94 -2.53 0.20 -11.56
C GLU A 94 -3.75 -0.56 -12.09
N ILE A 95 -3.65 -1.89 -12.25
CA ILE A 95 -4.79 -2.72 -12.69
C ILE A 95 -5.91 -2.71 -11.65
N VAL A 96 -5.57 -2.70 -10.35
CA VAL A 96 -6.58 -2.56 -9.29
C VAL A 96 -7.29 -1.21 -9.40
N PHE A 97 -6.57 -0.11 -9.60
CA PHE A 97 -7.17 1.20 -9.81
C PHE A 97 -8.01 1.28 -11.10
N GLU A 98 -7.51 0.73 -12.22
CA GLU A 98 -8.27 0.59 -13.46
C GLU A 98 -9.56 -0.22 -13.27
N SER A 99 -9.53 -1.27 -12.42
CA SER A 99 -10.68 -2.12 -12.11
C SER A 99 -11.66 -1.49 -11.12
N VAL A 100 -11.17 -0.59 -10.27
CA VAL A 100 -11.97 0.21 -9.34
C VAL A 100 -12.69 1.34 -10.09
N ASP A 101 -12.10 1.88 -11.16
CA ASP A 101 -12.73 2.94 -11.94
C ASP A 101 -13.72 2.42 -13.00
N ARG A 102 -14.97 2.91 -12.89
CA ARG A 102 -16.00 3.06 -13.94
C ARG A 102 -16.94 1.94 -14.41
N GLN A 103 -17.24 0.90 -13.62
CA GLN A 103 -18.48 0.10 -13.83
C GLN A 103 -19.38 -0.12 -12.59
N GLY A 104 -19.19 0.67 -11.53
CA GLY A 104 -20.22 0.78 -10.49
C GLY A 104 -20.22 -0.30 -9.41
N ASN A 105 -19.10 -0.96 -9.16
CA ASN A 105 -18.90 -1.74 -7.94
C ASN A 105 -17.69 -1.21 -7.16
N GLN A 106 -17.96 -0.34 -6.18
CA GLN A 106 -17.03 0.05 -5.11
C GLN A 106 -16.54 -1.15 -4.26
N PHE A 107 -17.02 -2.36 -4.56
CA PHE A 107 -16.68 -3.63 -3.93
C PHE A 107 -15.23 -4.10 -4.12
N MET A 108 -14.42 -3.44 -4.97
CA MET A 108 -13.00 -3.79 -5.17
C MET A 108 -12.02 -2.81 -4.51
N VAL A 109 -12.48 -1.61 -4.09
CA VAL A 109 -11.66 -0.68 -3.28
C VAL A 109 -11.23 -1.39 -2.01
N PHE A 110 -12.16 -2.12 -1.41
CA PHE A 110 -11.94 -3.01 -0.30
C PHE A 110 -12.24 -4.44 -0.80
N PRO A 111 -11.27 -5.36 -0.89
CA PRO A 111 -10.04 -5.45 -0.08
C PRO A 111 -8.73 -5.11 -0.80
N HIS A 112 -8.72 -4.95 -2.12
CA HIS A 112 -7.48 -5.07 -2.90
C HIS A 112 -6.57 -3.85 -2.86
N VAL A 113 -7.11 -2.63 -2.73
CA VAL A 113 -6.27 -1.42 -2.58
C VAL A 113 -5.51 -1.43 -1.25
N PRO A 114 -6.15 -1.60 -0.07
CA PRO A 114 -5.42 -1.75 1.18
C PRO A 114 -4.52 -3.00 1.21
N GLN A 115 -4.96 -4.12 0.64
CA GLN A 115 -4.16 -5.33 0.56
C GLN A 115 -2.83 -5.07 -0.14
N ARG A 116 -2.84 -4.32 -1.25
CA ARG A 116 -1.60 -4.03 -1.97
C ARG A 116 -0.61 -3.23 -1.13
N PHE A 117 -1.07 -2.23 -0.38
CA PHE A 117 -0.19 -1.49 0.52
C PHE A 117 0.35 -2.36 1.66
N ILE A 118 -0.43 -3.32 2.16
CA ILE A 118 0.05 -4.31 3.14
C ILE A 118 1.13 -5.19 2.49
N GLU A 119 0.92 -5.68 1.26
CA GLU A 119 1.92 -6.46 0.54
C GLU A 119 3.23 -5.67 0.35
N ILE A 120 3.15 -4.40 -0.06
CA ILE A 120 4.33 -3.53 -0.18
C ILE A 120 5.02 -3.38 1.18
N ALA A 121 4.26 -3.19 2.26
CA ALA A 121 4.81 -3.05 3.61
C ALA A 121 5.67 -4.28 3.95
N TYR A 122 5.11 -5.48 3.84
CA TYR A 122 5.77 -6.72 4.25
C TYR A 122 6.88 -7.20 3.30
N LEU A 123 6.81 -6.86 2.02
CA LEU A 123 7.87 -7.19 1.06
C LEU A 123 8.98 -6.13 1.04
N GLY A 124 8.66 -4.91 1.49
CA GLY A 124 9.52 -3.73 1.46
C GLY A 124 10.39 -3.54 2.70
N THR A 125 10.20 -4.30 3.78
CA THR A 125 10.97 -4.18 5.04
C THR A 125 11.66 -5.48 5.41
#